data_AF-A0A0Q5V6W4-F1
#
_entry.id   AF-A0A0Q5V6W4-F1
#
_cell.length_a   1.000
_cell.length_b   1.000
_cell.length_c   1.000
_cell.angle_alpha   90.00
_cell.angle_beta   90.00
_cell.angle_gamma   90.00
#
_symmetry.space_group_name_H-M   'P 1'
#
loop_
_entity.id
_entity.type
_entity.pdbx_description
1 polymer ?
#
loop_
_entity_poly.entity_id
_entity_poly.type
_entity_poly.pdbx_seq_one_letter_code
_entity_poly.pdbx_strand_id
1 'polypeptide(L)'
;MSLSVAFAAPAQARVGVATSTAVSAADAAFAASVAASGTSGALAVVVAPLQTADGAVALADRTSSPVANALADEPFYTASLSKLFVVEDVLHRARTGALTLTTADRQLLMSMLVTSDDPAMSTAWDRWGGTQMVTDVATRYGLTGTAGPADPGQWGETVTTAADVARFLSALSVTADPADATTMRFWLALATPAGADGFDQSFGLMAPGAPGAIAAKQGWMCCVDGARDLHSVGVVDGEVVVLLSRTPTGAGWDVGRAAVDAAAAALRG
;
A
#
# COMPACT_ATOMS: atom_id res chain seq x y z
N MET A 1 49.87 -27.84 -58.01
CA MET A 1 49.86 -26.53 -57.31
C MET A 1 48.67 -26.56 -56.35
N SER A 2 48.92 -26.82 -55.07
CA SER A 2 47.88 -26.87 -54.04
C SER A 2 47.68 -25.47 -53.48
N LEU A 3 46.47 -24.93 -53.54
CA LEU A 3 46.09 -23.71 -52.83
C LEU A 3 45.65 -24.07 -51.40
N SER A 4 46.34 -23.55 -50.40
CA SER A 4 45.90 -23.54 -49.00
C SER A 4 45.03 -22.30 -48.76
N VAL A 5 43.80 -22.50 -48.29
CA VAL A 5 42.92 -21.44 -47.80
C VAL A 5 43.06 -21.38 -46.29
N ALA A 6 43.52 -20.25 -45.76
CA ALA A 6 43.57 -19.99 -44.31
C ALA A 6 42.21 -19.52 -43.82
N PHE A 7 41.64 -20.21 -42.82
CA PHE A 7 40.45 -19.75 -42.11
C PHE A 7 40.86 -18.79 -40.99
N ALA A 8 40.31 -17.57 -40.99
CA ALA A 8 40.42 -16.63 -39.88
C ALA A 8 39.41 -17.02 -38.77
N ALA A 9 39.87 -17.08 -37.52
CA ALA A 9 39.03 -17.34 -36.36
C ALA A 9 38.14 -16.12 -36.03
N PRO A 10 36.89 -16.32 -35.56
CA PRO A 10 36.01 -15.20 -35.24
C PRO A 10 36.48 -14.51 -33.95
N ALA A 11 36.47 -13.19 -33.96
CA ALA A 11 36.71 -12.37 -32.77
C ALA A 11 35.55 -12.56 -31.78
N GLN A 12 35.86 -13.04 -30.58
CA GLN A 12 34.88 -13.11 -29.49
C GLN A 12 34.57 -11.69 -29.00
N ALA A 13 33.37 -11.21 -29.30
CA ALA A 13 32.85 -9.99 -28.70
C ALA A 13 32.66 -10.22 -27.20
N ARG A 14 33.43 -9.50 -26.37
CA ARG A 14 33.22 -9.45 -24.92
C ARG A 14 31.92 -8.68 -24.67
N VAL A 15 30.87 -9.40 -24.31
CA VAL A 15 29.66 -8.80 -23.74
C VAL A 15 30.06 -8.27 -22.35
N GLY A 16 30.27 -6.97 -22.24
CA GLY A 16 30.39 -6.31 -20.96
C GLY A 16 29.01 -6.31 -20.29
N VAL A 17 28.87 -7.08 -19.21
CA VAL A 17 27.72 -6.95 -18.32
C VAL A 17 27.91 -5.65 -17.55
N ALA A 18 27.22 -4.59 -17.98
CA ALA A 18 27.11 -3.38 -17.19
C ALA A 18 26.17 -3.67 -16.01
N THR A 19 26.72 -3.90 -14.83
CA THR A 19 25.96 -3.90 -13.58
C THR A 19 25.56 -2.45 -13.28
N SER A 20 24.33 -2.08 -13.63
CA SER A 20 23.72 -0.84 -13.14
C SER A 20 23.49 -0.97 -11.63
N THR A 21 24.27 -0.23 -10.84
CA THR A 21 24.10 -0.09 -9.38
C THR A 21 23.17 1.07 -9.03
N ALA A 22 22.11 1.27 -9.82
CA ALA A 22 21.10 2.28 -9.48
C ALA A 22 20.33 1.81 -8.24
N VAL A 23 20.40 2.58 -7.15
CA VAL A 23 19.59 2.37 -5.95
C VAL A 23 18.12 2.59 -6.34
N SER A 24 17.25 1.64 -6.01
CA SER A 24 15.83 1.77 -6.32
C SER A 24 15.19 2.92 -5.51
N ALA A 25 14.09 3.49 -5.99
CA ALA A 25 13.34 4.50 -5.23
C ALA A 25 12.91 3.97 -3.84
N ALA A 26 12.58 2.67 -3.75
CA ALA A 26 12.24 2.02 -2.49
C ALA A 26 13.42 1.97 -1.51
N ASP A 27 14.63 1.63 -2.00
CA ASP A 27 15.84 1.61 -1.17
C ASP A 27 16.26 3.02 -0.73
N ALA A 28 16.11 4.02 -1.59
CA ALA A 28 16.37 5.41 -1.26
C ALA A 28 15.41 5.93 -0.17
N ALA A 29 14.12 5.60 -0.28
CA ALA A 29 13.13 5.94 0.73
C ALA A 29 13.38 5.24 2.07
N PHE A 30 13.78 3.97 2.03
CA PHE A 30 14.19 3.24 3.22
C PHE A 30 15.41 3.88 3.88
N ALA A 31 16.44 4.24 3.10
CA ALA A 31 17.63 4.92 3.62
C ALA A 31 17.29 6.27 4.28
N ALA A 32 16.39 7.05 3.67
CA ALA A 32 15.91 8.32 4.24
C ALA A 32 15.18 8.12 5.57
N SER A 33 14.34 7.09 5.67
CA SER A 33 13.71 6.70 6.93
C SER A 33 14.74 6.37 8.00
N VAL A 34 15.72 5.51 7.71
CA VAL A 34 16.76 5.13 8.68
C VAL A 34 17.55 6.35 9.16
N ALA A 35 17.83 7.30 8.28
CA ALA A 35 18.50 8.55 8.65
C ALA A 35 17.66 9.43 9.60
N ALA A 36 16.33 9.43 9.46
CA ALA A 36 15.43 10.27 10.26
C ALA A 36 15.00 9.63 11.59
N SER A 37 14.77 8.32 11.61
CA SER A 37 14.20 7.60 12.76
C SER A 37 15.18 6.65 13.47
N GLY A 38 16.39 6.50 12.93
CA GLY A 38 17.32 5.46 13.35
C GLY A 38 16.90 4.06 12.89
N THR A 39 17.56 3.03 13.43
CA THR A 39 17.35 1.62 13.06
C THR A 39 16.38 0.88 13.98
N SER A 40 15.69 1.60 14.86
CA SER A 40 14.74 1.02 15.82
C SER A 40 13.38 0.79 15.17
N GLY A 41 13.20 -0.38 14.55
CA GLY A 41 11.93 -0.78 13.93
C GLY A 41 12.13 -1.41 12.55
N ALA A 42 11.04 -1.52 11.81
CA ALA A 42 10.98 -2.00 10.45
C ALA A 42 10.17 -1.01 9.58
N LEU A 43 10.58 -0.85 8.32
CA LEU A 43 9.83 -0.11 7.32
C LEU A 43 9.86 -0.90 6.01
N ALA A 44 8.71 -1.43 5.60
CA ALA A 44 8.52 -1.97 4.26
C ALA A 44 8.13 -0.85 3.30
N VAL A 45 8.79 -0.81 2.14
CA VAL A 45 8.55 0.19 1.09
C VAL A 45 8.29 -0.52 -0.23
N VAL A 46 7.16 -0.19 -0.87
CA VAL A 46 6.86 -0.60 -2.24
C VAL A 46 6.36 0.59 -3.04
N VAL A 47 6.87 0.74 -4.27
CA VAL A 47 6.38 1.66 -5.29
C VAL A 47 5.98 0.82 -6.51
N ALA A 48 4.77 0.99 -7.01
CA ALA A 48 4.25 0.20 -8.12
C ALA A 48 3.43 1.04 -9.10
N PRO A 49 3.44 0.71 -10.40
CA PRO A 49 2.56 1.37 -11.35
C PRO A 49 1.08 1.03 -11.07
N LEU A 50 0.18 1.96 -11.35
CA LEU A 50 -1.25 1.64 -11.46
C LEU A 50 -1.51 0.78 -12.69
N GLN A 51 -2.35 -0.24 -12.55
CA GLN A 51 -2.88 -0.98 -13.69
C GLN A 51 -4.04 -0.20 -14.30
N THR A 52 -4.11 -0.19 -15.62
CA THR A 52 -5.23 0.39 -16.39
C THR A 52 -5.96 -0.72 -17.14
N ALA A 53 -7.27 -0.58 -17.31
CA ALA A 53 -8.10 -1.57 -17.99
C ALA A 53 -7.70 -1.78 -19.47
N ASP A 54 -7.06 -0.77 -20.07
CA ASP A 54 -6.57 -0.82 -21.46
C ASP A 54 -5.15 -1.42 -21.58
N GLY A 55 -4.56 -1.89 -20.47
CA GLY A 55 -3.20 -2.44 -20.45
C GLY A 55 -2.08 -1.41 -20.72
N ALA A 56 -2.43 -0.15 -20.93
CA ALA A 56 -1.48 0.93 -21.12
C ALA A 56 -0.99 1.44 -19.76
N VAL A 57 0.26 1.14 -19.42
CA VAL A 57 0.99 1.92 -18.41
C VAL A 57 1.18 3.30 -19.00
N ALA A 58 0.32 4.24 -18.62
CA ALA A 58 0.43 5.61 -19.08
C ALA A 58 1.67 6.25 -18.42
N LEU A 59 2.48 6.91 -19.26
CA LEU A 59 3.70 7.69 -18.98
C LEU A 59 5.01 6.92 -19.10
N ALA A 60 5.78 7.30 -20.13
CA ALA A 60 7.01 6.65 -20.61
C ALA A 60 8.23 6.77 -19.68
N ASP A 61 8.05 7.20 -18.42
CA ASP A 61 9.13 7.46 -17.47
C ASP A 61 8.86 6.91 -16.06
N ARG A 62 7.79 6.11 -15.92
CA ARG A 62 7.41 5.49 -14.63
C ARG A 62 7.57 3.98 -14.67
N THR A 63 7.95 3.42 -13.52
CA THR A 63 8.42 2.05 -13.38
C THR A 63 7.41 1.06 -13.99
N SER A 64 7.81 0.28 -15.00
CA SER A 64 6.93 -0.74 -15.60
C SER A 64 6.77 -1.97 -14.70
N SER A 65 7.59 -2.10 -13.66
CA SER A 65 7.57 -3.17 -12.67
C SER A 65 7.65 -2.56 -11.26
N PRO A 66 6.96 -3.13 -10.27
CA PRO A 66 7.09 -2.71 -8.88
C PRO A 66 8.56 -2.72 -8.42
N VAL A 67 8.94 -1.71 -7.64
CA VAL A 67 10.21 -1.65 -6.91
C VAL A 67 9.92 -1.72 -5.42
N ALA A 68 10.73 -2.48 -4.70
CA ALA A 68 10.45 -2.85 -3.33
C ALA A 68 11.74 -3.08 -2.56
N ASN A 69 11.75 -2.76 -1.26
CA ASN A 69 12.88 -3.12 -0.39
C ASN A 69 12.76 -4.58 0.10
N ALA A 70 13.78 -5.06 0.83
CA ALA A 70 13.83 -6.45 1.29
C ALA A 70 12.71 -6.84 2.28
N LEU A 71 11.93 -5.89 2.80
CA LEU A 71 10.87 -6.13 3.78
C LEU A 71 9.47 -6.17 3.13
N ALA A 72 9.38 -6.17 1.80
CA ALA A 72 8.12 -6.04 1.10
C ALA A 72 7.11 -7.17 1.36
N ASP A 73 7.62 -8.38 1.60
CA ASP A 73 6.83 -9.59 1.90
C ASP A 73 6.74 -9.88 3.41
N GLU A 74 7.29 -9.02 4.27
CA GLU A 74 7.18 -9.18 5.73
C GLU A 74 5.74 -8.90 6.20
N PRO A 75 5.23 -9.66 7.18
CA PRO A 75 3.89 -9.48 7.71
C PRO A 75 3.79 -8.29 8.68
N PHE A 76 2.80 -7.43 8.42
CA PHE A 76 2.40 -6.32 9.28
C PHE A 76 0.93 -6.44 9.66
N TYR A 77 0.58 -5.97 10.86
CA TYR A 77 -0.81 -5.74 11.20
C TYR A 77 -1.29 -4.50 10.47
N THR A 78 -2.38 -4.62 9.73
CA THR A 78 -2.92 -3.55 8.89
C THR A 78 -3.35 -2.31 9.65
N ALA A 79 -3.70 -2.43 10.94
CA ALA A 79 -4.42 -1.41 11.66
C ALA A 79 -5.64 -0.94 10.84
N SER A 80 -5.76 0.37 10.63
CA SER A 80 -6.84 0.97 9.83
C SER A 80 -6.72 0.78 8.31
N LEU A 81 -5.71 0.05 7.80
CA LEU A 81 -5.67 -0.34 6.38
C LEU A 81 -6.67 -1.47 6.05
N SER A 82 -7.05 -2.30 7.02
CA SER A 82 -8.11 -3.33 6.88
C SER A 82 -9.43 -2.78 6.34
N LYS A 83 -9.73 -1.51 6.64
CA LYS A 83 -10.90 -0.77 6.14
C LYS A 83 -10.94 -0.70 4.60
N LEU A 84 -9.79 -0.73 3.92
CA LEU A 84 -9.72 -0.81 2.46
C LEU A 84 -10.38 -2.08 1.94
N PHE A 85 -10.06 -3.22 2.56
CA PHE A 85 -10.58 -4.53 2.17
C PHE A 85 -12.07 -4.65 2.47
N VAL A 86 -12.51 -4.15 3.64
CA VAL A 86 -13.95 -4.17 3.99
C VAL A 86 -14.77 -3.30 3.05
N VAL A 87 -14.31 -2.08 2.74
CA VAL A 87 -15.03 -1.20 1.81
C VAL A 87 -15.09 -1.81 0.40
N GLU A 88 -14.00 -2.41 -0.08
CA GLU A 88 -13.99 -3.08 -1.38
C GLU A 88 -14.98 -4.25 -1.44
N ASP A 89 -14.96 -5.16 -0.45
CA ASP A 89 -15.86 -6.32 -0.45
C ASP A 89 -17.33 -5.89 -0.38
N VAL A 90 -17.66 -4.93 0.48
CA VAL A 90 -19.05 -4.46 0.64
C VAL A 90 -19.55 -3.78 -0.64
N LEU A 91 -18.72 -2.97 -1.30
CA LEU A 91 -19.06 -2.37 -2.59
C LEU A 91 -19.20 -3.44 -3.67
N HIS A 92 -18.28 -4.41 -3.74
CA HIS A 92 -18.33 -5.53 -4.68
C HIS A 92 -19.63 -6.33 -4.52
N ARG A 93 -20.00 -6.70 -3.29
CA ARG A 93 -21.23 -7.45 -3.01
C ARG A 93 -22.48 -6.64 -3.30
N ALA A 94 -22.44 -5.33 -3.09
CA ALA A 94 -23.53 -4.46 -3.52
C ALA A 94 -23.68 -4.43 -5.04
N ARG A 95 -22.56 -4.39 -5.77
CA ARG A 95 -22.50 -4.40 -7.23
C ARG A 95 -23.04 -5.70 -7.81
N THR A 96 -22.73 -6.84 -7.19
CA THR A 96 -23.17 -8.17 -7.65
C THR A 96 -24.57 -8.54 -7.16
N GLY A 97 -25.25 -7.65 -6.42
CA GLY A 97 -26.59 -7.88 -5.89
C GLY A 97 -26.65 -8.82 -4.67
N ALA A 98 -25.50 -9.16 -4.09
CA ALA A 98 -25.41 -9.93 -2.85
C ALA A 98 -25.72 -9.09 -1.60
N LEU A 99 -25.66 -7.76 -1.71
CA LEU A 99 -26.05 -6.80 -0.68
C LEU A 99 -26.84 -5.63 -1.29
N THR A 100 -27.70 -5.01 -0.50
CA THR A 100 -28.34 -3.73 -0.83
C THR A 100 -27.83 -2.67 0.15
N LEU A 101 -27.17 -1.63 -0.36
CA LEU A 101 -26.69 -0.53 0.46
C LEU A 101 -27.71 0.60 0.49
N THR A 102 -28.06 1.03 1.70
CA THR A 102 -28.76 2.28 1.93
C THR A 102 -27.81 3.48 1.80
N THR A 103 -28.36 4.69 1.80
CA THR A 103 -27.55 5.91 1.90
C THR A 103 -26.71 5.95 3.17
N ALA A 104 -27.25 5.48 4.30
CA ALA A 104 -26.53 5.42 5.57
C ALA A 104 -25.35 4.43 5.50
N ASP A 105 -25.53 3.27 4.84
CA ASP A 105 -24.44 2.31 4.64
C ASP A 105 -23.30 2.93 3.83
N ARG A 106 -23.62 3.68 2.77
CA ARG A 106 -22.60 4.39 1.98
C ARG A 106 -21.87 5.47 2.76
N GLN A 107 -22.58 6.20 3.62
CA GLN A 107 -21.96 7.21 4.51
C GLN A 107 -21.02 6.56 5.53
N LEU A 108 -21.41 5.40 6.05
CA LEU A 108 -20.60 4.60 6.96
C LEU A 108 -19.30 4.11 6.27
N LEU A 109 -19.39 3.54 5.06
CA LEU A 109 -18.20 3.14 4.31
C LEU A 109 -17.30 4.33 3.94
N MET A 110 -17.89 5.49 3.65
CA MET A 110 -17.15 6.71 3.37
C MET A 110 -16.36 7.18 4.60
N SER A 111 -16.96 7.22 5.81
CA SER A 111 -16.25 7.67 7.02
C SER A 111 -15.07 6.76 7.39
N MET A 112 -15.16 5.47 7.08
CA MET A 112 -14.05 4.52 7.24
C MET A 112 -12.81 4.90 6.42
N LEU A 113 -12.97 5.53 5.24
CA LEU A 113 -11.84 5.94 4.42
C LEU A 113 -11.43 7.40 4.67
N VAL A 114 -12.40 8.28 4.92
CA VAL A 114 -12.19 9.74 5.08
C VAL A 114 -11.59 10.08 6.44
N THR A 115 -12.25 9.65 7.52
CA THR A 115 -11.84 9.95 8.90
C THR A 115 -11.30 8.71 9.62
N SER A 116 -11.11 7.60 8.90
CA SER A 116 -10.68 6.33 9.48
C SER A 116 -11.54 5.86 10.66
N ASP A 117 -12.85 6.06 10.57
CA ASP A 117 -13.82 5.84 11.66
C ASP A 117 -13.88 4.37 12.12
N ASP A 118 -13.48 4.12 13.39
CA ASP A 118 -13.43 2.79 14.01
C ASP A 118 -14.81 2.23 14.42
N PRO A 119 -15.74 3.03 15.01
CA PRO A 119 -17.13 2.62 15.18
C PRO A 119 -17.81 2.20 13.86
N ALA A 120 -17.59 2.95 12.77
CA ALA A 120 -18.09 2.62 11.45
C ALA A 120 -17.51 1.27 10.96
N MET A 121 -16.19 1.10 11.08
CA MET A 121 -15.53 -0.17 10.73
C MET A 121 -16.06 -1.35 11.54
N SER A 122 -16.21 -1.19 12.86
CA SER A 122 -16.70 -2.28 13.73
C SER A 122 -18.15 -2.65 13.37
N THR A 123 -18.98 -1.65 13.06
CA THR A 123 -20.35 -1.88 12.57
C THR A 123 -20.35 -2.64 11.24
N ALA A 124 -19.48 -2.27 10.30
CA ALA A 124 -19.35 -2.96 9.02
C ALA A 124 -18.85 -4.40 9.19
N TRP A 125 -17.83 -4.59 10.03
CA TRP A 125 -17.22 -5.87 10.35
C TRP A 125 -18.25 -6.87 10.89
N ASP A 126 -18.98 -6.47 11.93
CA ASP A 126 -20.00 -7.32 12.56
C ASP A 126 -21.17 -7.63 11.63
N ARG A 127 -21.57 -6.65 10.81
CA ARG A 127 -22.76 -6.77 9.96
C ARG A 127 -22.53 -7.60 8.71
N TRP A 128 -21.37 -7.50 8.09
CA TRP A 128 -21.16 -8.00 6.72
C TRP A 128 -20.21 -9.18 6.60
N GLY A 129 -19.69 -9.72 7.70
CA GLY A 129 -19.04 -11.05 7.70
C GLY A 129 -17.62 -11.09 8.23
N GLY A 130 -17.16 -10.01 8.86
CA GLY A 130 -15.86 -9.91 9.51
C GLY A 130 -14.70 -10.41 8.65
N THR A 131 -13.94 -11.37 9.18
CA THR A 131 -12.78 -12.03 8.56
C THR A 131 -13.06 -12.55 7.14
N GLN A 132 -14.30 -12.94 6.81
CA GLN A 132 -14.64 -13.43 5.48
C GLN A 132 -14.42 -12.34 4.41
N MET A 133 -14.73 -11.08 4.72
CA MET A 133 -14.54 -9.98 3.77
C MET A 133 -13.07 -9.84 3.37
N VAL A 134 -12.15 -9.97 4.33
CA VAL A 134 -10.70 -9.96 4.06
C VAL A 134 -10.31 -11.15 3.18
N THR A 135 -10.84 -12.34 3.48
CA THR A 135 -10.54 -13.56 2.72
C THR A 135 -11.01 -13.46 1.26
N ASP A 136 -12.19 -12.88 1.05
CA ASP A 136 -12.79 -12.70 -0.27
C ASP A 136 -11.99 -11.69 -1.10
N VAL A 137 -11.58 -10.56 -0.51
CA VAL A 137 -10.69 -9.60 -1.16
C VAL A 137 -9.31 -10.22 -1.44
N ALA A 138 -8.71 -10.89 -0.46
CA ALA A 138 -7.41 -11.53 -0.65
C ALA A 138 -7.44 -12.53 -1.82
N THR A 139 -8.51 -13.31 -1.93
CA THR A 139 -8.73 -14.23 -3.06
C THR A 139 -8.91 -13.48 -4.38
N ARG A 140 -9.74 -12.43 -4.40
CA ARG A 140 -10.09 -11.67 -5.60
C ARG A 140 -8.89 -10.96 -6.22
N TYR A 141 -8.00 -10.42 -5.38
CA TYR A 141 -6.81 -9.70 -5.82
C TYR A 141 -5.56 -10.59 -5.87
N GLY A 142 -5.58 -11.78 -5.28
CA GLY A 142 -4.42 -12.67 -5.18
C GLY A 142 -3.39 -12.18 -4.17
N LEU A 143 -3.85 -11.76 -2.98
CA LEU A 143 -3.06 -11.25 -1.87
C LEU A 143 -2.66 -12.41 -0.96
N THR A 144 -1.51 -13.03 -1.21
CA THR A 144 -1.12 -14.30 -0.57
C THR A 144 -0.57 -14.14 0.85
N GLY A 145 -0.15 -12.94 1.23
CA GLY A 145 0.30 -12.60 2.58
C GLY A 145 -0.78 -11.90 3.43
N THR A 146 -1.99 -11.74 2.89
CA THR A 146 -3.10 -11.06 3.55
C THR A 146 -4.10 -12.05 4.11
N ALA A 147 -4.34 -11.97 5.42
CA ALA A 147 -5.25 -12.84 6.12
C ALA A 147 -5.93 -12.09 7.26
N GLY A 148 -7.16 -12.47 7.61
CA GLY A 148 -7.84 -11.88 8.75
C GLY A 148 -7.11 -12.15 10.08
N PRO A 149 -7.50 -11.44 11.15
CA PRO A 149 -6.82 -11.48 12.44
C PRO A 149 -6.92 -12.86 13.10
N ALA A 150 -5.98 -13.17 13.99
CA ALA A 150 -6.01 -14.38 14.80
C ALA A 150 -7.23 -14.41 15.75
N ASP A 151 -7.55 -13.25 16.35
CA ASP A 151 -8.82 -13.01 17.03
C ASP A 151 -9.81 -12.34 16.05
N PRO A 152 -10.91 -12.99 15.63
CA PRO A 152 -11.90 -12.40 14.73
C PRO A 152 -12.53 -11.09 15.21
N GLY A 153 -12.47 -10.80 16.51
CA GLY A 153 -12.93 -9.52 17.07
C GLY A 153 -11.98 -8.35 16.85
N GLN A 154 -10.72 -8.62 16.44
CA GLN A 154 -9.65 -7.62 16.33
C GLN A 154 -9.35 -7.28 14.87
N TRP A 155 -10.30 -6.63 14.19
CA TRP A 155 -10.14 -6.31 12.75
C TRP A 155 -8.83 -5.57 12.41
N GLY A 156 -8.29 -4.77 13.34
CA GLY A 156 -7.02 -4.05 13.16
C GLY A 156 -5.78 -4.96 13.11
N GLU A 157 -5.88 -6.16 13.67
CA GLU A 157 -4.85 -7.21 13.64
C GLU A 157 -4.93 -8.07 12.37
N THR A 158 -5.75 -7.70 11.38
CA THR A 158 -5.67 -8.26 10.03
C THR A 158 -4.22 -8.15 9.55
N VAL A 159 -3.63 -9.23 9.06
CA VAL A 159 -2.24 -9.28 8.59
C VAL A 159 -2.20 -8.98 7.09
N THR A 160 -1.18 -8.26 6.64
CA THR A 160 -0.88 -8.02 5.22
C THR A 160 0.62 -7.87 5.01
N THR A 161 1.04 -7.73 3.76
CA THR A 161 2.41 -7.35 3.36
C THR A 161 2.37 -6.06 2.55
N ALA A 162 3.51 -5.36 2.42
CA ALA A 162 3.55 -4.17 1.59
C ALA A 162 3.33 -4.51 0.10
N ALA A 163 3.83 -5.68 -0.35
CA ALA A 163 3.59 -6.20 -1.69
C ALA A 163 2.09 -6.43 -1.97
N ASP A 164 1.35 -6.98 -1.00
CA ASP A 164 -0.09 -7.23 -1.14
C ASP A 164 -0.90 -5.92 -1.19
N VAL A 165 -0.60 -4.96 -0.30
CA VAL A 165 -1.29 -3.66 -0.35
C VAL A 165 -0.99 -2.94 -1.66
N ALA A 166 0.25 -3.03 -2.15
CA ALA A 166 0.62 -2.43 -3.43
C ALA A 166 -0.14 -3.09 -4.59
N ARG A 167 -0.25 -4.42 -4.58
CA ARG A 167 -1.03 -5.19 -5.55
C ARG A 167 -2.52 -4.83 -5.52
N PHE A 168 -3.11 -4.73 -4.33
CA PHE A 168 -4.50 -4.32 -4.15
C PHE A 168 -4.78 -2.94 -4.76
N LEU A 169 -4.00 -1.92 -4.37
CA LEU A 169 -4.20 -0.55 -4.88
C LEU A 169 -3.89 -0.43 -6.38
N SER A 170 -2.86 -1.14 -6.86
CA SER A 170 -2.46 -1.15 -8.27
C SER A 170 -3.56 -1.76 -9.15
N ALA A 171 -4.15 -2.87 -8.72
CA ALA A 171 -5.16 -3.61 -9.48
C ALA A 171 -6.60 -3.11 -9.26
N LEU A 172 -6.84 -2.17 -8.33
CA LEU A 172 -8.19 -1.71 -7.97
C LEU A 172 -9.04 -1.30 -9.19
N SER A 173 -8.46 -0.57 -10.16
CA SER A 173 -9.17 -0.11 -11.37
C SER A 173 -9.51 -1.22 -12.36
N VAL A 174 -8.84 -2.37 -12.30
CA VAL A 174 -9.00 -3.48 -13.24
C VAL A 174 -9.75 -4.67 -12.64
N THR A 175 -9.71 -4.82 -11.32
CA THR A 175 -10.35 -5.92 -10.59
C THR A 175 -11.72 -5.54 -10.04
N ALA A 176 -11.89 -4.33 -9.50
CA ALA A 176 -13.20 -3.84 -9.06
C ALA A 176 -14.02 -3.28 -10.24
N ASP A 177 -15.31 -3.09 -10.03
CA ASP A 177 -16.13 -2.31 -10.95
C ASP A 177 -15.57 -0.87 -11.05
N PRO A 178 -15.47 -0.28 -12.26
CA PRO A 178 -14.89 1.05 -12.43
C PRO A 178 -15.54 2.15 -11.60
N ALA A 179 -16.85 2.06 -11.32
CA ALA A 179 -17.56 3.03 -10.48
C ALA A 179 -17.22 2.86 -9.00
N ASP A 180 -17.01 1.63 -8.53
CA ASP A 180 -16.60 1.36 -7.15
C ASP A 180 -15.14 1.76 -6.93
N ALA A 181 -14.25 1.43 -7.86
CA ALA A 181 -12.86 1.89 -7.84
C ALA A 181 -12.76 3.44 -7.82
N THR A 182 -13.58 4.11 -8.62
CA THR A 182 -13.65 5.59 -8.64
C THR A 182 -14.17 6.15 -7.33
N THR A 183 -15.19 5.50 -6.74
CA THR A 183 -15.76 5.88 -5.44
C THR A 183 -14.73 5.76 -4.32
N MET A 184 -14.02 4.64 -4.24
CA MET A 184 -12.98 4.43 -3.24
C MET A 184 -11.85 5.44 -3.37
N ARG A 185 -11.33 5.66 -4.59
CA ARG A 185 -10.31 6.70 -4.83
C ARG A 185 -10.77 8.09 -4.41
N PHE A 186 -12.03 8.43 -4.70
CA PHE A 186 -12.59 9.71 -4.31
C PHE A 186 -12.67 9.84 -2.78
N TRP A 187 -13.12 8.81 -2.06
CA TRP A 187 -13.16 8.83 -0.59
C TRP A 187 -11.75 8.91 0.03
N LEU A 188 -10.78 8.20 -0.53
CA LEU A 188 -9.37 8.30 -0.11
C LEU A 188 -8.79 9.69 -0.35
N ALA A 189 -9.18 10.37 -1.44
CA ALA A 189 -8.75 11.74 -1.72
C ALA A 189 -9.40 12.78 -0.79
N LEU A 190 -10.45 12.40 -0.06
CA LEU A 190 -11.11 13.23 0.94
C LEU A 190 -10.56 13.01 2.36
N ALA A 191 -9.52 12.18 2.53
CA ALA A 191 -8.93 11.89 3.85
C ALA A 191 -8.59 13.17 4.62
N THR A 192 -9.02 13.25 5.88
CA THR A 192 -8.87 14.45 6.71
C THR A 192 -7.60 14.42 7.56
N PRO A 193 -7.01 15.58 7.90
CA PRO A 193 -5.87 15.64 8.83
C PRO A 193 -6.13 14.98 10.19
N ALA A 194 -7.35 15.06 10.71
CA ALA A 194 -7.73 14.39 11.96
C ALA A 194 -8.57 13.14 11.67
N GLY A 195 -8.25 12.03 12.33
CA GLY A 195 -9.10 10.85 12.39
C GLY A 195 -10.34 11.09 13.26
N ALA A 196 -11.33 10.19 13.17
CA ALA A 196 -12.54 10.25 13.99
C ALA A 196 -12.24 10.12 15.50
N ASP A 197 -11.13 9.47 15.84
CA ASP A 197 -10.59 9.34 17.19
C ASP A 197 -9.72 10.54 17.63
N GLY A 198 -9.52 11.52 16.74
CA GLY A 198 -8.67 12.69 16.96
C GLY A 198 -7.17 12.46 16.68
N PHE A 199 -6.77 11.28 16.19
CA PHE A 199 -5.37 11.04 15.82
C PHE A 199 -4.98 11.88 14.59
N ASP A 200 -3.81 12.50 14.61
CA ASP A 200 -3.32 13.29 13.47
C ASP A 200 -2.83 12.36 12.35
N GLN A 201 -3.58 12.31 11.26
CA GLN A 201 -3.33 11.57 10.04
C GLN A 201 -2.30 12.25 9.12
N SER A 202 -1.84 13.47 9.44
CA SER A 202 -0.91 14.27 8.62
C SER A 202 0.54 13.75 8.68
N PHE A 203 0.76 12.51 8.26
CA PHE A 203 2.05 11.83 8.19
C PHE A 203 2.20 11.03 6.89
N GLY A 204 3.42 10.60 6.58
CA GLY A 204 3.77 9.90 5.36
C GLY A 204 3.32 10.67 4.13
N LEU A 205 2.44 10.05 3.35
CA LEU A 205 1.87 10.67 2.15
C LEU A 205 0.96 11.85 2.49
N MET A 206 0.39 11.95 3.69
CA MET A 206 -0.42 13.10 4.11
C MET A 206 0.37 14.15 4.89
N ALA A 207 1.70 13.99 5.02
CA ALA A 207 2.54 14.94 5.73
C ALA A 207 2.51 16.34 5.05
N PRO A 208 2.65 17.44 5.81
CA PRO A 208 2.79 18.77 5.23
C PRO A 208 3.88 18.82 4.16
N GLY A 209 3.53 19.37 2.99
CA GLY A 209 4.42 19.44 1.84
C GLY A 209 4.50 18.17 0.99
N ALA A 210 3.71 17.13 1.28
CA ALA A 210 3.54 15.98 0.37
C ALA A 210 2.95 16.40 -1.00
N PRO A 211 3.36 15.75 -2.10
CA PRO A 211 3.01 16.18 -3.45
C PRO A 211 1.53 15.93 -3.77
N GLY A 212 0.85 16.96 -4.29
CA GLY A 212 -0.39 16.81 -5.04
C GLY A 212 -1.62 16.37 -4.24
N ALA A 213 -2.73 16.16 -4.96
CA ALA A 213 -3.95 15.58 -4.39
C ALA A 213 -3.73 14.07 -4.24
N ILE A 214 -3.66 13.59 -3.00
CA ILE A 214 -3.31 12.21 -2.70
C ILE A 214 -4.57 11.45 -2.30
N ALA A 215 -4.86 10.37 -3.02
CA ALA A 215 -5.76 9.35 -2.52
C ALA A 215 -4.97 8.48 -1.53
N ALA A 216 -5.04 8.79 -0.24
CA ALA A 216 -4.28 8.12 0.80
C ALA A 216 -5.18 7.41 1.82
N LYS A 217 -4.62 6.36 2.42
CA LYS A 217 -5.14 5.78 3.66
C LYS A 217 -4.01 5.64 4.66
N GLN A 218 -4.31 6.07 5.87
CA GLN A 218 -3.43 5.94 7.02
C GLN A 218 -3.85 4.76 7.90
N GLY A 219 -2.87 4.15 8.57
CA GLY A 219 -3.05 3.11 9.58
C GLY A 219 -2.26 3.44 10.83
N TRP A 220 -2.88 3.35 12.01
CA TRP A 220 -2.17 3.44 13.27
C TRP A 220 -2.77 2.44 14.25
N MET A 221 -1.90 1.72 14.94
CA MET A 221 -2.29 0.84 16.03
C MET A 221 -1.18 0.81 17.05
N CYS A 222 -1.54 0.79 18.32
CA CYS A 222 -0.57 0.65 19.37
C CYS A 222 -0.69 -0.67 20.10
N CYS A 223 0.51 -1.11 20.43
CA CYS A 223 0.91 -1.84 21.61
C CYS A 223 0.66 -3.34 21.51
N VAL A 224 0.09 -3.81 20.40
CA VAL A 224 0.07 -5.23 20.03
C VAL A 224 1.51 -5.68 19.80
N ASP A 225 1.89 -6.80 20.41
CA ASP A 225 3.23 -7.39 20.36
C ASP A 225 4.38 -6.41 20.70
N GLY A 226 4.11 -5.44 21.57
CA GLY A 226 5.12 -4.46 22.01
C GLY A 226 5.53 -3.46 20.93
N ALA A 227 4.69 -3.28 19.90
CA ALA A 227 4.96 -2.41 18.77
C ALA A 227 3.92 -1.29 18.59
N ARG A 228 4.31 -0.24 17.86
CA ARG A 228 3.44 0.77 17.26
C ARG A 228 3.54 0.62 15.76
N ASP A 229 2.41 0.31 15.13
CA ASP A 229 2.27 0.28 13.68
C ASP A 229 1.80 1.66 13.20
N LEU A 230 2.51 2.24 12.23
CA LEU A 230 2.17 3.52 11.61
C LEU A 230 2.35 3.39 10.10
N HIS A 231 1.27 3.47 9.33
CA HIS A 231 1.24 3.11 7.93
C HIS A 231 0.68 4.24 7.09
N SER A 232 1.27 4.46 5.91
CA SER A 232 0.77 5.43 4.94
C SER A 232 0.84 4.82 3.56
N VAL A 233 -0.31 4.72 2.89
CA VAL A 233 -0.43 4.10 1.57
C VAL A 233 -1.30 4.97 0.69
N GLY A 234 -1.09 4.93 -0.62
CA GLY A 234 -1.91 5.73 -1.52
C GLY A 234 -1.39 5.76 -2.95
N VAL A 235 -2.03 6.62 -3.75
CA VAL A 235 -1.62 6.91 -5.12
C VAL A 235 -1.03 8.32 -5.18
N VAL A 236 0.19 8.42 -5.69
CA VAL A 236 0.92 9.67 -5.91
C VAL A 236 1.36 9.72 -7.37
N ASP A 237 0.87 10.72 -8.10
CA ASP A 237 1.21 10.97 -9.52
C ASP A 237 1.10 9.74 -10.45
N GLY A 238 0.18 8.83 -10.17
CA GLY A 238 -0.06 7.63 -10.98
C GLY A 238 0.70 6.38 -10.53
N GLU A 239 1.47 6.47 -9.44
CA GLU A 239 2.11 5.33 -8.79
C GLU A 239 1.48 5.05 -7.43
N VAL A 240 1.38 3.77 -7.10
CA VAL A 240 1.04 3.30 -5.76
C VAL A 240 2.30 3.39 -4.91
N VAL A 241 2.16 3.97 -3.72
CA VAL A 241 3.19 4.01 -2.69
C VAL A 241 2.65 3.33 -1.43
N VAL A 242 3.44 2.42 -0.87
CA VAL A 242 3.10 1.70 0.37
C VAL A 242 4.25 1.83 1.35
N LEU A 243 3.97 2.42 2.51
CA LEU A 243 4.88 2.56 3.64
C LEU A 243 4.27 1.87 4.86
N LEU A 244 4.76 0.66 5.21
CA LEU A 244 4.35 -0.04 6.42
C LEU A 244 5.45 0.04 7.46
N SER A 245 5.27 0.88 8.48
CA SER A 245 6.21 1.04 9.59
C SER A 245 5.75 0.33 10.84
N ARG A 246 6.71 -0.29 11.54
CA ARG A 246 6.55 -0.86 12.88
C ARG A 246 7.72 -0.40 13.75
N THR A 247 7.43 0.17 14.92
CA THR A 247 8.45 0.63 15.88
C THR A 247 8.18 0.05 17.26
N PRO A 248 9.19 -0.16 18.14
CA PRO A 248 8.94 -0.57 19.51
C PRO A 248 8.06 0.43 20.26
N THR A 249 7.14 -0.02 21.12
CA THR A 249 6.22 0.88 21.84
C THR A 249 6.93 2.00 22.60
N GLY A 250 8.13 1.73 23.13
CA GLY A 250 8.95 2.70 23.85
C GLY A 250 9.58 3.80 22.98
N ALA A 251 9.60 3.66 21.65
CA ALA A 251 10.11 4.68 20.73
C ALA A 251 9.16 5.88 20.57
N GLY A 252 7.87 5.69 20.86
CA GLY A 252 6.85 6.72 20.69
C GLY A 252 6.38 6.90 19.23
N TRP A 253 5.31 7.67 19.04
CA TRP A 253 4.74 7.92 17.71
C TRP A 253 5.65 8.77 16.80
N ASP A 254 6.46 9.65 17.38
CA ASP A 254 7.32 10.57 16.64
C ASP A 254 8.38 9.84 15.81
N VAL A 255 8.92 8.72 16.30
CA VAL A 255 9.89 7.90 15.57
C VAL A 255 9.23 7.25 14.35
N GLY A 256 8.03 6.67 14.52
CA GLY A 256 7.26 6.12 13.42
C GLY A 256 6.89 7.19 12.39
N ARG A 257 6.50 8.39 12.84
CA ARG A 257 6.16 9.53 11.98
C ARG A 257 7.37 10.00 11.19
N ALA A 258 8.51 10.21 11.84
CA ALA A 258 9.75 10.60 11.17
C ALA A 258 10.18 9.58 10.10
N ALA A 259 10.00 8.28 10.37
CA ALA A 259 10.30 7.22 9.41
C ALA A 259 9.46 7.34 8.13
N VAL A 260 8.13 7.38 8.26
CA VAL A 260 7.22 7.41 7.11
C VAL A 260 7.25 8.76 6.39
N ASP A 261 7.43 9.88 7.11
CA ASP A 261 7.55 11.22 6.52
C ASP A 261 8.82 11.33 5.66
N ALA A 262 9.95 10.86 6.17
CA ALA A 262 11.22 10.90 5.44
C ALA A 262 11.19 9.97 4.21
N ALA A 263 10.61 8.78 4.33
CA ALA A 263 10.42 7.87 3.21
C ALA A 263 9.53 8.48 2.13
N ALA A 264 8.37 9.04 2.51
CA ALA A 264 7.47 9.73 1.59
C ALA A 264 8.14 10.94 0.91
N ALA A 265 8.98 11.68 1.63
CA ALA A 265 9.72 12.82 1.08
C ALA A 265 10.78 12.41 0.06
N ALA A 266 11.45 11.28 0.27
CA ALA A 266 12.48 10.76 -0.65
C ALA A 266 11.91 10.25 -1.99
N LEU A 267 10.64 9.86 -2.01
CA LEU A 267 9.93 9.42 -3.23
C LEU A 267 9.47 10.58 -4.12
N ARG A 268 9.82 11.83 -3.77
CA ARG A 268 9.50 13.05 -4.53
C ARG A 268 10.58 13.43 -5.57
N GLY A 269 11.68 12.68 -5.62
CA GLY A 269 12.89 12.99 -6.38
C GLY A 269 12.92 12.37 -7.77
#